data_AF-A0A2M9CIF3-F1
#
_entry.id   AF-A0A2M9CIF3-F1
#
_cell.length_a   1.000
_cell.length_b   1.000
_cell.length_c   1.000
_cell.angle_alpha   90.00
_cell.angle_beta   90.00
_cell.angle_gamma   90.00
#
_symmetry.space_group_name_H-M   'P 1'
#
loop_
_entity.id
_entity.type
_entity.pdbx_description
1 polymer ?
#
loop_
_entity_poly.entity_id
_entity_poly.type
_entity_poly.pdbx_seq_one_letter_code
_entity_poly.pdbx_strand_id
1 'polypeptide(L)'
;MEHPVPTAPRRGPARAVLAAVAALTLALPLAAATSASAAEVVFPAGPADGSITWTYGSSQPASRLITIGAQTTEITIVHPIRVTASGITCTLWNPAGGPSTFRTWTRAEWQAEEVHSLPVPAGIVEAGSFALYRMQCRSGVERSQIAAWALKESRTAPEVLALTDDPAKITRYTEFTERRGGTTTPPSTLRPGDRFVVRGEAGAFARSGQDPAVQASLQPITIDGAPTAPAFVVTGAEVSADGSELSFTAPGDLPATHVGERVVVRTASVVRQPFTDTTPTVERDVRFNVIVRVESAPAVTPTSTRLALARSVGFTFSSVTATVAVTPAAAGGTVDLVVDGTVVATKPVPATGRVPFTLPRLPRGPHEVVARFSGTPTSAASESEPQSLRILF
;
A
#
# COMPACT_ATOMS: atom_id res chain seq x y z
N MET A 1 53.09 -25.55 46.94
CA MET A 1 52.70 -26.00 45.58
C MET A 1 51.73 -24.98 45.04
N GLU A 2 52.26 -23.90 44.48
CA GLU A 2 51.52 -22.81 43.87
C GLU A 2 51.29 -23.13 42.39
N HIS A 3 50.03 -23.04 41.95
CA HIS A 3 49.66 -23.12 40.54
C HIS A 3 49.78 -21.75 39.88
N PRO A 4 50.42 -21.63 38.70
CA PRO A 4 50.48 -20.36 37.98
C PRO A 4 49.25 -20.13 37.09
N VAL A 5 48.75 -18.90 37.12
CA VAL A 5 47.70 -18.34 36.24
C VAL A 5 48.32 -17.99 34.87
N PRO A 6 47.68 -18.29 33.73
CA PRO A 6 48.21 -17.92 32.43
C PRO A 6 47.85 -16.49 32.06
N THR A 7 48.89 -15.70 31.74
CA THR A 7 48.81 -14.34 31.18
C THR A 7 48.41 -14.37 29.69
N ALA A 8 47.41 -13.57 29.33
CA ALA A 8 46.99 -13.31 27.96
C ALA A 8 47.97 -12.40 27.19
N PRO A 9 48.16 -12.58 25.87
CA PRO A 9 49.04 -11.72 25.08
C PRO A 9 48.33 -10.42 24.64
N ARG A 10 48.96 -9.29 24.94
CA ARG A 10 48.68 -7.97 24.35
C ARG A 10 48.99 -7.99 22.85
N ARG A 11 47.98 -7.81 22.00
CA ARG A 11 48.16 -7.48 20.57
C ARG A 11 48.16 -5.96 20.40
N GLY A 12 49.26 -5.42 19.89
CA GLY A 12 49.36 -4.03 19.46
C GLY A 12 48.63 -3.80 18.11
N PRO A 13 48.27 -2.55 17.79
CA PRO A 13 47.58 -2.23 16.54
C PRO A 13 48.56 -2.21 15.36
N ALA A 14 48.54 -3.26 14.54
CA ALA A 14 49.14 -3.24 13.22
C ALA A 14 48.26 -2.40 12.29
N ARG A 15 48.74 -1.20 11.93
CA ARG A 15 48.17 -0.36 10.86
C ARG A 15 48.44 -1.04 9.51
N ALA A 16 47.46 -1.79 9.00
CA ALA A 16 47.43 -2.23 7.62
C ALA A 16 46.87 -1.09 6.75
N VAL A 17 47.72 -0.53 5.90
CA VAL A 17 47.32 0.39 4.83
C VAL A 17 46.71 -0.46 3.70
N LEU A 18 45.39 -0.56 3.67
CA LEU A 18 44.67 -1.08 2.50
C LEU A 18 44.60 0.03 1.46
N ALA A 19 45.31 -0.15 0.35
CA ALA A 19 45.08 0.63 -0.87
C ALA A 19 43.73 0.21 -1.46
N ALA A 20 42.72 1.07 -1.30
CA ALA A 20 41.43 0.93 -1.96
C ALA A 20 41.60 1.27 -3.45
N VAL A 21 41.66 0.25 -4.30
CA VAL A 21 41.46 0.42 -5.75
C VAL A 21 39.96 0.61 -5.96
N ALA A 22 39.52 1.86 -6.07
CA ALA A 22 38.17 2.20 -6.46
C ALA A 22 37.97 1.85 -7.95
N ALA A 23 37.43 0.66 -8.21
CA ALA A 23 36.88 0.33 -9.51
C ALA A 23 35.58 1.14 -9.69
N LEU A 24 35.71 2.31 -10.33
CA LEU A 24 34.58 3.15 -10.71
C LEU A 24 33.85 2.50 -11.90
N THR A 25 32.99 1.53 -11.62
CA THR A 25 32.03 1.04 -12.62
C THR A 25 30.97 2.12 -12.82
N LEU A 26 31.15 2.95 -13.85
CA LEU A 26 30.10 3.81 -14.39
C LEU A 26 28.97 2.92 -14.94
N ALA A 27 28.01 2.60 -14.09
CA ALA A 27 26.72 2.09 -14.53
C ALA A 27 26.02 3.25 -15.26
N LEU A 28 26.11 3.24 -16.59
CA LEU A 28 25.30 4.12 -17.43
C LEU A 28 23.82 3.83 -17.14
N PRO A 29 22.97 4.85 -16.92
CA PRO A 29 21.55 4.63 -16.79
C PRO A 29 21.06 4.07 -18.13
N LEU A 30 20.64 2.80 -18.14
CA LEU A 30 19.79 2.28 -19.21
C LEU A 30 18.58 3.21 -19.26
N ALA A 31 18.47 3.98 -20.35
CA ALA A 31 17.31 4.80 -20.61
C ALA A 31 16.09 3.87 -20.58
N ALA A 32 15.27 4.02 -19.54
CA ALA A 32 14.07 3.21 -19.37
C ALA A 32 13.24 3.37 -20.64
N ALA A 33 12.95 2.24 -21.30
CA ALA A 33 12.05 2.22 -22.43
C ALA A 33 10.77 2.96 -22.04
N THR A 34 10.41 3.98 -22.80
CA THR A 34 9.16 4.73 -22.60
C THR A 34 8.00 3.78 -22.83
N SER A 35 7.57 3.13 -21.76
CA SER A 35 6.38 2.28 -21.73
C SER A 35 5.22 3.06 -22.32
N ALA A 36 4.40 2.37 -23.13
CA ALA A 36 3.06 2.83 -23.50
C ALA A 36 2.41 3.54 -22.31
N SER A 37 1.85 4.74 -22.50
CA SER A 37 1.19 5.45 -21.39
C SER A 37 0.11 4.54 -20.83
N ALA A 38 0.29 4.11 -19.58
CA ALA A 38 -0.66 3.32 -18.81
C ALA A 38 -2.09 3.84 -18.99
N ALA A 39 -3.04 2.95 -19.29
CA ALA A 39 -4.44 3.38 -19.29
C ALA A 39 -4.88 3.67 -17.85
N GLU A 40 -5.72 4.68 -17.67
CA GLU A 40 -6.29 5.00 -16.35
C GLU A 40 -7.62 4.27 -16.17
N VAL A 41 -7.72 3.43 -15.13
CA VAL A 41 -8.93 2.71 -14.76
C VAL A 41 -9.52 3.38 -13.51
N VAL A 42 -10.57 4.17 -13.73
CA VAL A 42 -11.14 5.05 -12.70
C VAL A 42 -12.40 4.47 -12.10
N PHE A 43 -12.45 4.42 -10.78
CA PHE A 43 -13.62 4.06 -10.00
C PHE A 43 -14.07 5.23 -9.14
N PRO A 44 -15.38 5.49 -9.02
CA PRO A 44 -15.86 6.35 -7.95
C PRO A 44 -15.65 5.64 -6.62
N ALA A 45 -15.17 6.36 -5.60
CA ALA A 45 -15.07 5.87 -4.22
C ALA A 45 -16.44 5.45 -3.66
N GLY A 46 -17.53 5.92 -4.30
CA GLY A 46 -18.88 5.79 -3.80
C GLY A 46 -19.07 6.62 -2.53
N PRO A 47 -20.20 6.47 -1.84
CA PRO A 47 -20.31 7.00 -0.49
C PRO A 47 -19.26 6.27 0.37
N ALA A 48 -18.38 7.00 1.07
CA ALA A 48 -17.19 6.43 1.72
C ALA A 48 -17.41 5.27 2.73
N ASP A 49 -16.86 4.09 2.46
CA ASP A 49 -16.60 3.02 3.44
C ASP A 49 -15.42 3.43 4.32
N GLY A 50 -15.59 3.49 5.63
CA GLY A 50 -14.47 3.76 6.53
C GLY A 50 -14.78 3.38 7.95
N SER A 51 -13.78 2.88 8.65
CA SER A 51 -13.81 2.75 10.09
C SER A 51 -12.94 3.83 10.72
N ILE A 52 -13.42 4.39 11.82
CA ILE A 52 -12.62 5.25 12.68
C ILE A 52 -12.47 4.49 13.99
N THR A 53 -11.24 4.13 14.33
CA THR A 53 -10.88 3.51 15.60
C THR A 53 -10.16 4.53 16.46
N TRP A 54 -10.75 4.86 17.60
CA TRP A 54 -10.11 5.59 18.68
C TRP A 54 -9.57 4.57 19.68
N THR A 55 -8.24 4.47 19.78
CA THR A 55 -7.55 3.61 20.76
C THR A 55 -6.82 4.49 21.77
N TYR A 56 -7.21 4.42 23.03
CA TYR A 56 -6.61 5.25 24.08
C TYR A 56 -5.36 4.59 24.66
N GLY A 57 -4.21 4.78 23.98
CA GLY A 57 -2.88 4.36 24.43
C GLY A 57 -2.67 2.84 24.55
N SER A 58 -1.42 2.38 24.46
CA SER A 58 -1.04 1.00 24.78
C SER A 58 -0.87 0.79 26.29
N SER A 59 -0.54 1.86 27.03
CA SER A 59 -0.58 1.93 28.48
C SER A 59 -1.94 2.46 28.90
N GLN A 60 -2.84 1.59 29.38
CA GLN A 60 -4.09 2.02 30.01
C GLN A 60 -3.75 2.92 31.20
N PRO A 61 -3.91 4.26 31.10
CA PRO A 61 -3.50 5.16 32.17
C PRO A 61 -4.31 4.80 33.41
N ALA A 62 -3.71 4.88 34.60
CA ALA A 62 -4.40 4.57 35.85
C ALA A 62 -5.69 5.40 36.02
N SER A 63 -5.74 6.61 35.45
CA SER A 63 -6.91 7.48 35.43
C SER A 63 -8.10 6.92 34.63
N ARG A 64 -7.89 5.99 33.70
CA ARG A 64 -8.93 5.35 32.88
C ARG A 64 -9.44 4.04 33.48
N LEU A 65 -8.74 3.47 34.44
CA LEU A 65 -9.15 2.23 35.10
C LEU A 65 -10.42 2.47 35.92
N ILE A 66 -11.37 1.56 35.75
CA ILE A 66 -12.60 1.53 36.52
C ILE A 66 -12.48 0.39 37.53
N THR A 67 -12.87 0.60 38.78
CA THR A 67 -12.77 -0.44 39.81
C THR A 67 -13.90 -1.46 39.65
N ILE A 68 -13.55 -2.75 39.59
CA ILE A 68 -14.48 -3.89 39.70
C ILE A 68 -14.05 -4.75 40.89
N GLY A 69 -14.94 -5.46 41.56
CA GLY A 69 -14.57 -6.27 42.74
C GLY A 69 -15.41 -7.53 42.86
N ALA A 70 -15.04 -8.42 43.79
CA ALA A 70 -15.77 -9.66 44.05
C ALA A 70 -17.23 -9.42 44.53
N GLN A 71 -17.49 -8.24 45.07
CA GLN A 71 -18.81 -7.75 45.46
C GLN A 71 -19.63 -7.18 44.30
N THR A 72 -19.03 -6.94 43.12
CA THR A 72 -19.77 -6.43 41.96
C THR A 72 -20.67 -7.55 41.41
N THR A 73 -21.98 -7.39 41.56
CA THR A 73 -23.00 -8.35 41.12
C THR A 73 -23.62 -7.95 39.79
N GLU A 74 -23.49 -6.69 39.40
CA GLU A 74 -24.12 -6.12 38.22
C GLU A 74 -23.23 -5.06 37.57
N ILE A 75 -23.17 -5.07 36.23
CA ILE A 75 -22.60 -3.98 35.44
C ILE A 75 -23.72 -3.34 34.65
N THR A 76 -23.97 -2.05 34.88
CA THR A 76 -24.92 -1.26 34.10
C THR A 76 -24.18 -0.50 33.00
N ILE A 77 -24.72 -0.50 31.79
CA ILE A 77 -24.15 0.19 30.64
C ILE A 77 -25.09 1.33 30.26
N VAL A 78 -24.59 2.56 30.39
CA VAL A 78 -25.25 3.81 30.05
C VAL A 78 -24.49 4.41 28.88
N HIS A 79 -24.77 3.95 27.67
CA HIS A 79 -24.01 4.39 26.50
C HIS A 79 -24.89 4.45 25.25
N PRO A 80 -24.80 5.54 24.45
CA PRO A 80 -25.52 5.64 23.18
C PRO A 80 -24.82 4.82 22.08
N ILE A 81 -24.65 3.51 22.27
CA ILE A 81 -24.07 2.64 21.25
C ILE A 81 -25.09 2.56 20.13
N ARG A 82 -24.72 2.97 18.91
CA ARG A 82 -25.60 2.79 17.76
C ARG A 82 -25.70 1.31 17.45
N VAL A 83 -26.92 0.79 17.54
CA VAL A 83 -27.20 -0.62 17.30
C VAL A 83 -27.55 -0.84 15.84
N THR A 84 -26.87 -1.78 15.22
CA THR A 84 -27.21 -2.29 13.88
C THR A 84 -28.41 -3.23 13.94
N ALA A 85 -28.83 -3.78 12.79
CA ALA A 85 -29.98 -4.69 12.75
C ALA A 85 -29.83 -5.96 13.62
N SER A 86 -28.60 -6.38 13.92
CA SER A 86 -28.29 -7.62 14.64
C SER A 86 -28.20 -7.48 16.16
N GLY A 87 -28.55 -6.31 16.73
CA GLY A 87 -28.50 -6.09 18.16
C GLY A 87 -27.09 -5.78 18.68
N ILE A 88 -26.88 -5.98 19.96
CA ILE A 88 -25.61 -5.71 20.65
C ILE A 88 -25.30 -6.78 21.69
N THR A 89 -24.03 -7.18 21.75
CA THR A 89 -23.52 -8.14 22.74
C THR A 89 -22.47 -7.45 23.58
N CYS A 90 -22.66 -7.43 24.89
CA CYS A 90 -21.65 -6.98 25.84
C CYS A 90 -21.07 -8.19 26.58
N THR A 91 -19.75 -8.24 26.67
CA THR A 91 -18.99 -9.35 27.23
C THR A 91 -17.97 -8.80 28.22
N LEU A 92 -17.99 -9.35 29.43
CA LEU A 92 -16.92 -9.19 30.40
C LEU A 92 -15.86 -10.27 30.13
N TRP A 93 -14.62 -9.85 29.92
CA TRP A 93 -13.48 -10.72 29.67
C TRP A 93 -12.60 -10.80 30.91
N ASN A 94 -12.15 -12.01 31.23
CA ASN A 94 -11.20 -12.27 32.31
C ASN A 94 -9.76 -11.92 31.92
N PRO A 95 -8.82 -11.89 32.88
CA PRO A 95 -7.41 -11.61 32.64
C PRO A 95 -6.72 -12.64 31.73
N ALA A 96 -7.24 -13.87 31.65
CA ALA A 96 -6.75 -14.91 30.76
C ALA A 96 -7.24 -14.74 29.30
N GLY A 97 -8.05 -13.72 29.02
CA GLY A 97 -8.58 -13.42 27.69
C GLY A 97 -9.80 -14.23 27.27
N GLY A 98 -10.43 -14.97 28.19
CA GLY A 98 -11.70 -15.68 27.96
C GLY A 98 -12.93 -14.87 28.39
N PRO A 99 -14.12 -15.13 27.83
CA PRO A 99 -15.36 -14.51 28.29
C PRO A 99 -15.77 -15.08 29.65
N SER A 100 -16.07 -14.20 30.60
CA SER A 100 -16.60 -14.55 31.92
C SER A 100 -18.13 -14.58 31.95
N THR A 101 -18.76 -13.57 31.37
CA THR A 101 -20.21 -13.43 31.25
C THR A 101 -20.51 -12.52 30.06
N PHE A 102 -21.67 -12.71 29.43
CA PHE A 102 -22.13 -11.86 28.34
C PHE A 102 -23.64 -11.80 28.29
N ARG A 103 -24.16 -10.74 27.68
CA ARG A 103 -25.58 -10.61 27.36
C ARG A 103 -25.71 -10.01 25.97
N THR A 104 -26.72 -10.49 25.25
CA THR A 104 -27.11 -9.95 23.95
C THR A 104 -28.48 -9.30 24.09
N TRP A 105 -28.61 -8.09 23.56
CA TRP A 105 -29.87 -7.38 23.40
C TRP A 105 -30.19 -7.27 21.93
N THR A 106 -31.43 -7.50 21.57
CA THR A 106 -31.97 -7.13 20.27
C THR A 106 -31.92 -5.62 20.09
N ARG A 107 -32.05 -5.16 18.83
CA ARG A 107 -32.15 -3.73 18.54
C ARG A 107 -33.32 -3.06 19.28
N ALA A 108 -34.47 -3.73 19.36
CA ALA A 108 -35.65 -3.20 20.03
C ALA A 108 -35.43 -3.07 21.54
N GLU A 109 -34.87 -4.10 22.19
CA GLU A 109 -34.55 -4.07 23.62
C GLU A 109 -33.54 -2.97 23.96
N TRP A 110 -32.47 -2.83 23.16
CA TRP A 110 -31.46 -1.79 23.41
C TRP A 110 -32.02 -0.37 23.22
N GLN A 111 -32.99 -0.18 22.34
CA GLN A 111 -33.61 1.13 22.12
C GLN A 111 -34.71 1.45 23.14
N ALA A 112 -35.26 0.45 23.81
CA ALA A 112 -36.36 0.62 24.75
C ALA A 112 -35.90 1.11 26.14
N GLU A 113 -34.64 0.85 26.50
CA GLU A 113 -34.07 1.18 27.81
C GLU A 113 -32.84 2.08 27.63
N GLU A 114 -32.64 3.03 28.54
CA GLU A 114 -31.42 3.86 28.56
C GLU A 114 -30.24 3.16 29.28
N VAL A 115 -30.57 2.24 30.18
CA VAL A 115 -29.62 1.55 31.06
C VAL A 115 -29.78 0.05 30.87
N HIS A 116 -28.69 -0.63 30.52
CA HIS A 116 -28.71 -2.07 30.30
C HIS A 116 -27.87 -2.82 31.33
N SER A 117 -28.47 -3.86 31.90
CA SER A 117 -27.86 -4.66 32.97
C SER A 117 -27.16 -5.92 32.44
N LEU A 118 -25.88 -6.11 32.81
CA LEU A 118 -25.14 -7.35 32.67
C LEU A 118 -24.87 -7.95 34.06
N PRO A 119 -25.47 -9.11 34.40
CA PRO A 119 -25.17 -9.80 35.66
C PRO A 119 -23.72 -10.29 35.69
N VAL A 120 -23.07 -10.13 36.85
CA VAL A 120 -21.73 -10.65 37.15
C VAL A 120 -21.88 -11.79 38.16
N PRO A 121 -21.73 -13.06 37.74
CA PRO A 121 -21.79 -14.19 38.66
C PRO A 121 -20.74 -14.10 39.77
N ALA A 122 -21.10 -14.57 40.97
CA ALA A 122 -20.16 -14.66 42.07
C ALA A 122 -18.93 -15.52 41.69
N GLY A 123 -17.74 -15.10 42.12
CA GLY A 123 -16.48 -15.80 41.85
C GLY A 123 -15.82 -15.46 40.50
N ILE A 124 -16.46 -14.67 39.63
CA ILE A 124 -15.84 -14.20 38.38
C ILE A 124 -14.70 -13.21 38.64
N VAL A 125 -14.85 -12.36 39.64
CA VAL A 125 -13.85 -11.37 40.03
C VAL A 125 -13.11 -11.86 41.27
N GLU A 126 -11.84 -12.20 41.12
CA GLU A 126 -11.02 -12.77 42.21
C GLU A 126 -10.52 -11.65 43.13
N ALA A 127 -11.02 -11.63 44.37
CA ALA A 127 -10.67 -10.61 45.35
C ALA A 127 -9.15 -10.57 45.65
N GLY A 128 -8.55 -9.38 45.57
CA GLY A 128 -7.12 -9.17 45.81
C GLY A 128 -6.19 -9.65 44.70
N SER A 129 -6.72 -10.06 43.54
CA SER A 129 -5.91 -10.41 42.37
C SER A 129 -5.23 -9.20 41.74
N PHE A 130 -5.79 -7.99 41.93
CA PHE A 130 -5.41 -6.77 41.21
C PHE A 130 -5.41 -6.93 39.68
N ALA A 131 -6.11 -7.95 39.17
CA ALA A 131 -6.07 -8.31 37.79
C ALA A 131 -6.87 -7.32 36.92
N LEU A 132 -6.53 -7.28 35.63
CA LEU A 132 -7.21 -6.44 34.65
C LEU A 132 -8.27 -7.25 33.91
N TYR A 133 -9.51 -6.80 34.03
CA TYR A 133 -10.66 -7.28 33.28
C TYR A 133 -10.97 -6.30 32.16
N ARG A 134 -11.72 -6.76 31.15
CA ARG A 134 -12.14 -5.90 30.04
C ARG A 134 -13.63 -6.08 29.79
N MET A 135 -14.40 -5.00 29.88
CA MET A 135 -15.76 -4.99 29.33
C MET A 135 -15.68 -4.59 27.85
N GLN A 136 -16.41 -5.30 26.99
CA GLN A 136 -16.52 -4.96 25.59
C GLN A 136 -17.95 -5.13 25.09
N CYS A 137 -18.53 -4.09 24.49
CA CYS A 137 -19.81 -4.13 23.79
C CYS A 137 -19.60 -4.06 22.28
N ARG A 138 -20.27 -4.93 21.52
CA ARG A 138 -20.18 -5.01 20.04
C ARG A 138 -21.57 -5.09 19.42
N SER A 139 -21.83 -4.29 18.38
CA SER A 139 -23.07 -4.45 17.59
C SER A 139 -22.86 -5.33 16.34
N GLY A 140 -23.52 -6.48 16.28
CA GLY A 140 -23.51 -7.33 15.07
C GLY A 140 -22.19 -8.03 14.71
N VAL A 141 -22.22 -8.83 13.63
CA VAL A 141 -21.15 -9.76 13.23
C VAL A 141 -20.04 -9.14 12.35
N GLU A 142 -20.33 -8.08 11.60
CA GLU A 142 -19.34 -7.42 10.71
C GLU A 142 -19.36 -5.89 10.80
N ARG A 143 -20.33 -5.32 11.54
CA ARG A 143 -20.70 -3.88 11.51
C ARG A 143 -20.63 -3.23 12.89
N SER A 144 -19.62 -3.61 13.68
CA SER A 144 -19.63 -3.31 15.11
C SER A 144 -19.11 -1.93 15.41
N GLN A 145 -19.98 -1.09 15.97
CA GLN A 145 -19.50 -0.16 16.99
C GLN A 145 -18.95 -0.99 18.16
N ILE A 146 -17.73 -0.67 18.58
CA ILE A 146 -17.07 -1.34 19.71
C ILE A 146 -16.80 -0.29 20.77
N ALA A 147 -17.38 -0.43 21.95
CA ALA A 147 -16.94 0.28 23.14
C ALA A 147 -16.25 -0.71 24.09
N ALA A 148 -15.09 -0.35 24.61
CA ALA A 148 -14.38 -1.16 25.59
C ALA A 148 -13.86 -0.34 26.78
N TRP A 149 -13.97 -0.91 27.96
CA TRP A 149 -13.48 -0.35 29.22
C TRP A 149 -12.48 -1.30 29.87
N ALA A 150 -11.46 -0.73 30.50
CA ALA A 150 -10.53 -1.49 31.32
C ALA A 150 -10.95 -1.41 32.78
N LEU A 151 -11.11 -2.57 33.40
CA LEU A 151 -11.53 -2.68 34.78
C LEU A 151 -10.37 -3.26 35.59
N LYS A 152 -10.04 -2.65 36.73
CA LYS A 152 -9.03 -3.15 37.66
C LYS A 152 -9.70 -3.65 38.92
N GLU A 153 -9.29 -4.83 39.38
CA GLU A 153 -9.83 -5.37 40.62
C GLU A 153 -9.51 -4.45 41.82
N SER A 154 -10.53 -4.20 42.65
CA SER A 154 -10.44 -3.45 43.90
C SER A 154 -11.46 -3.91 44.93
N ARG A 155 -11.02 -4.00 46.18
CA ARG A 155 -11.90 -4.24 47.35
C ARG A 155 -12.90 -3.12 47.60
N THR A 156 -12.69 -1.94 47.02
CA THR A 156 -13.57 -0.77 47.17
C THR A 156 -14.54 -0.61 46.00
N ALA A 157 -14.59 -1.56 45.06
CA ALA A 157 -15.51 -1.47 43.94
C ALA A 157 -16.98 -1.50 44.39
N PRO A 158 -17.91 -0.89 43.65
CA PRO A 158 -19.33 -0.92 44.00
C PRO A 158 -19.96 -2.30 43.73
N GLU A 159 -21.09 -2.57 44.37
CA GLU A 159 -21.94 -3.74 44.08
C GLU A 159 -22.54 -3.64 42.66
N VAL A 160 -23.00 -2.44 42.28
CA VAL A 160 -23.46 -2.14 40.92
C VAL A 160 -22.45 -1.20 40.26
N LEU A 161 -21.79 -1.69 39.22
CA LEU A 161 -20.80 -0.93 38.48
C LEU A 161 -21.42 -0.25 37.25
N ALA A 162 -21.47 1.08 37.23
CA ALA A 162 -21.92 1.83 36.07
C ALA A 162 -20.77 2.10 35.09
N LEU A 163 -20.99 1.75 33.81
CA LEU A 163 -20.16 2.10 32.68
C LEU A 163 -20.88 3.16 31.84
N THR A 164 -20.35 4.38 31.86
CA THR A 164 -20.92 5.52 31.14
C THR A 164 -20.19 5.76 29.80
N ASP A 165 -20.68 6.73 29.05
CA ASP A 165 -20.06 7.24 27.83
C ASP A 165 -18.91 8.23 28.07
N ASP A 166 -18.39 8.31 29.30
CA ASP A 166 -17.26 9.15 29.63
C ASP A 166 -16.03 8.79 28.75
N PRO A 167 -15.64 9.67 27.81
CA PRO A 167 -14.51 9.40 26.93
C PRO A 167 -13.18 9.31 27.68
N ALA A 168 -13.10 9.75 28.95
CA ALA A 168 -11.95 9.54 29.82
C ALA A 168 -11.87 8.10 30.38
N LYS A 169 -12.94 7.32 30.33
CA LYS A 169 -12.99 5.94 30.86
C LYS A 169 -13.03 4.86 29.78
N ILE A 170 -13.44 5.22 28.57
CA ILE A 170 -13.39 4.32 27.41
C ILE A 170 -11.93 4.12 27.00
N THR A 171 -11.51 2.87 26.84
CA THR A 171 -10.16 2.50 26.39
C THR A 171 -10.09 2.23 24.88
N ARG A 172 -11.23 1.88 24.28
CA ARG A 172 -11.34 1.71 22.84
C ARG A 172 -12.75 2.05 22.40
N TYR A 173 -12.85 2.91 21.40
CA TYR A 173 -14.07 3.14 20.66
C TYR A 173 -13.77 2.88 19.18
N THR A 174 -14.56 2.06 18.51
CA THR A 174 -14.45 1.86 17.06
C THR A 174 -15.81 2.13 16.45
N GLU A 175 -15.88 3.01 15.47
CA GLU A 175 -17.04 3.19 14.61
C GLU A 175 -16.71 2.59 13.25
N PHE A 176 -17.47 1.58 12.84
CA PHE A 176 -17.33 0.96 11.53
C PHE A 176 -18.45 1.45 10.61
N THR A 177 -18.09 2.12 9.52
CA THR A 177 -19.04 2.49 8.46
C THR A 177 -18.71 1.66 7.21
N GLU A 178 -19.39 0.52 7.05
CA GLU A 178 -19.38 -0.23 5.78
C GLU A 178 -20.21 0.55 4.76
N ARG A 179 -19.71 0.73 3.55
CA ARG A 179 -20.48 1.32 2.45
C ARG A 179 -20.32 0.63 1.09
N ARG A 180 -19.85 -0.60 0.98
CA ARG A 180 -19.79 -1.39 -0.28
C ARG A 180 -19.58 -0.53 -1.54
N GLY A 181 -18.32 -0.20 -1.81
CA GLY A 181 -17.89 0.26 -3.14
C GLY A 181 -18.62 -0.54 -4.22
N GLY A 182 -19.34 0.17 -5.09
CA GLY A 182 -20.44 -0.35 -5.90
C GLY A 182 -20.09 -1.66 -6.62
N THR A 183 -20.53 -2.79 -6.07
CA THR A 183 -20.41 -4.11 -6.71
C THR A 183 -21.36 -4.28 -7.91
N THR A 184 -22.05 -3.22 -8.32
CA THR A 184 -23.09 -3.24 -9.37
C THR A 184 -22.61 -2.73 -10.72
N THR A 185 -21.43 -2.12 -10.81
CA THR A 185 -20.85 -1.75 -12.10
C THR A 185 -20.25 -3.00 -12.75
N PRO A 186 -20.45 -3.26 -14.06
CA PRO A 186 -19.75 -4.33 -14.75
C PRO A 186 -18.24 -4.20 -14.48
N PRO A 187 -17.52 -5.32 -14.29
CA PRO A 187 -16.13 -5.28 -13.89
C PRO A 187 -15.32 -4.55 -14.95
N SER A 188 -14.66 -3.47 -14.57
CA SER A 188 -13.68 -2.82 -15.44
C SER A 188 -12.50 -3.76 -15.66
N THR A 189 -11.87 -3.63 -16.82
CA THR A 189 -10.64 -4.34 -17.15
C THR A 189 -9.45 -3.63 -16.50
N LEU A 190 -8.55 -4.40 -15.89
CA LEU A 190 -7.26 -3.94 -15.38
C LEU A 190 -6.14 -4.75 -16.04
N ARG A 191 -5.13 -4.08 -16.59
CA ARG A 191 -3.96 -4.71 -17.23
C ARG A 191 -2.67 -4.37 -16.49
N PRO A 192 -1.61 -5.17 -16.64
CA PRO A 192 -0.28 -4.81 -16.15
C PRO A 192 0.14 -3.42 -16.64
N GLY A 193 0.60 -2.58 -15.72
CA GLY A 193 1.00 -1.21 -16.01
C GLY A 193 -0.13 -0.18 -16.00
N ASP A 194 -1.41 -0.55 -16.03
CA ASP A 194 -2.53 0.41 -15.94
C ASP A 194 -2.48 1.19 -14.61
N ARG A 195 -2.93 2.44 -14.63
CA ARG A 195 -3.09 3.25 -13.41
C ARG A 195 -4.49 3.01 -12.86
N PHE A 196 -4.57 2.34 -11.72
CA PHE A 196 -5.81 2.18 -10.97
C PHE A 196 -6.06 3.43 -10.13
N VAL A 197 -7.26 4.00 -10.22
CA VAL A 197 -7.62 5.24 -9.53
C VAL A 197 -8.99 5.12 -8.89
N VAL A 198 -9.10 5.47 -7.62
CA VAL A 198 -10.38 5.64 -6.91
C VAL A 198 -10.57 7.11 -6.58
N ARG A 199 -11.65 7.73 -7.06
CA ARG A 199 -11.96 9.15 -6.86
C ARG A 199 -13.18 9.37 -5.97
N GLY A 200 -13.01 10.16 -4.92
CA GLY A 200 -14.06 10.62 -4.03
C GLY A 200 -14.03 12.13 -3.82
N GLU A 201 -14.82 12.61 -2.87
CA GLU A 201 -14.74 14.00 -2.40
C GLU A 201 -13.42 14.26 -1.65
N ALA A 202 -13.03 15.52 -1.52
CA ALA A 202 -11.88 15.90 -0.67
C ALA A 202 -12.05 15.33 0.75
N GLY A 203 -11.01 14.69 1.29
CA GLY A 203 -11.06 14.04 2.58
C GLY A 203 -11.51 12.57 2.59
N ALA A 204 -11.87 12.00 1.42
CA ALA A 204 -12.38 10.64 1.30
C ALA A 204 -11.43 9.61 1.91
N PHE A 205 -10.15 9.63 1.52
CA PHE A 205 -9.14 8.65 1.94
C PHE A 205 -8.23 9.15 3.07
N ALA A 206 -7.98 10.46 3.14
CA ALA A 206 -7.23 11.13 4.20
C ALA A 206 -7.65 12.61 4.25
N ARG A 207 -7.59 13.27 5.40
CA ARG A 207 -7.81 14.74 5.44
C ARG A 207 -6.56 15.46 4.94
N SER A 208 -6.73 16.66 4.40
CA SER A 208 -5.61 17.50 3.97
C SER A 208 -4.57 17.65 5.09
N GLY A 209 -3.29 17.44 4.74
CA GLY A 209 -2.16 17.50 5.68
C GLY A 209 -1.94 16.24 6.52
N GLN A 210 -2.73 15.17 6.33
CA GLN A 210 -2.44 13.86 6.90
C GLN A 210 -1.58 13.03 5.93
N ASP A 211 -0.66 12.24 6.48
CA ASP A 211 0.16 11.28 5.73
C ASP A 211 -0.33 9.84 6.02
N PRO A 212 -1.25 9.30 5.20
CA PRO A 212 -1.78 7.95 5.42
C PRO A 212 -0.75 6.88 5.05
N ALA A 213 -0.67 5.82 5.86
CA ALA A 213 -0.08 4.57 5.41
C ALA A 213 -1.08 3.88 4.48
N VAL A 214 -0.73 3.74 3.20
CA VAL A 214 -1.60 3.13 2.19
C VAL A 214 -1.16 1.69 1.92
N GLN A 215 -2.13 0.78 1.90
CA GLN A 215 -1.94 -0.62 1.51
C GLN A 215 -2.90 -0.96 0.37
N ALA A 216 -2.39 -1.60 -0.66
CA ALA A 216 -3.20 -2.09 -1.76
C ALA A 216 -2.85 -3.56 -2.03
N SER A 217 -3.86 -4.35 -2.38
CA SER A 217 -3.68 -5.75 -2.74
C SER A 217 -4.70 -6.21 -3.77
N LEU A 218 -4.29 -7.20 -4.57
CA LEU A 218 -5.09 -7.83 -5.60
C LEU A 218 -5.32 -9.29 -5.19
N GLN A 219 -6.57 -9.65 -4.94
CA GLN A 219 -6.96 -10.97 -4.44
C GLN A 219 -7.82 -11.70 -5.49
N PRO A 220 -7.27 -12.72 -6.15
CA PRO A 220 -8.04 -13.58 -7.06
C PRO A 220 -9.21 -14.25 -6.34
N ILE A 221 -10.38 -14.28 -6.97
CA ILE A 221 -11.61 -14.86 -6.40
C ILE A 221 -12.37 -15.74 -7.40
N THR A 222 -13.14 -16.70 -6.88
CA THR A 222 -14.16 -17.43 -7.64
C THR A 222 -15.37 -16.53 -7.96
N ILE A 223 -16.29 -17.04 -8.78
CA ILE A 223 -17.58 -16.38 -9.04
C ILE A 223 -18.37 -16.15 -7.74
N ASP A 224 -18.23 -17.07 -6.77
CA ASP A 224 -18.87 -16.99 -5.45
C ASP A 224 -18.11 -16.10 -4.45
N GLY A 225 -17.00 -15.47 -4.88
CA GLY A 225 -16.21 -14.54 -4.07
C GLY A 225 -15.17 -15.20 -3.15
N ALA A 226 -14.98 -16.52 -3.22
CA ALA A 226 -13.99 -17.22 -2.43
C ALA A 226 -12.57 -16.99 -3.00
N PRO A 227 -11.55 -16.74 -2.16
CA PRO A 227 -10.18 -16.53 -2.64
C PRO A 227 -9.61 -17.80 -3.30
N THR A 228 -8.97 -17.67 -4.47
CA THR A 228 -8.39 -18.81 -5.22
C THR A 228 -6.86 -18.91 -5.12
N ALA A 229 -6.19 -17.84 -4.68
CA ALA A 229 -4.73 -17.76 -4.51
C ALA A 229 -4.39 -16.76 -3.40
N PRO A 230 -3.12 -16.62 -2.96
CA PRO A 230 -2.72 -15.54 -2.05
C PRO A 230 -2.92 -14.15 -2.66
N ALA A 231 -3.14 -13.13 -1.82
CA ALA A 231 -3.21 -11.74 -2.27
C ALA A 231 -1.84 -11.27 -2.77
N PHE A 232 -1.83 -10.58 -3.92
CA PHE A 232 -0.66 -9.85 -4.40
C PHE A 232 -0.61 -8.47 -3.75
N VAL A 233 0.46 -8.14 -3.04
CA VAL A 233 0.65 -6.82 -2.42
C VAL A 233 1.14 -5.83 -3.46
N VAL A 234 0.42 -4.73 -3.63
CA VAL A 234 0.77 -3.67 -4.56
C VAL A 234 1.63 -2.61 -3.87
N THR A 235 2.75 -2.26 -4.48
CA THR A 235 3.64 -1.18 -4.03
C THR A 235 3.31 0.14 -4.71
N GLY A 236 3.67 1.26 -4.09
CA GLY A 236 3.48 2.59 -4.69
C GLY A 236 2.03 3.06 -4.72
N ALA A 237 1.17 2.50 -3.85
CA ALA A 237 -0.14 3.06 -3.62
C ALA A 237 -0.02 4.37 -2.85
N GLU A 238 -0.73 5.39 -3.32
CA GLU A 238 -0.67 6.74 -2.80
C GLU A 238 -2.06 7.36 -2.67
N VAL A 239 -2.17 8.36 -1.81
CA VAL A 239 -3.38 9.17 -1.63
C VAL A 239 -3.02 10.62 -1.99
N SER A 240 -3.88 11.30 -2.74
CA SER A 240 -3.68 12.71 -3.13
C SER A 240 -3.60 13.63 -1.91
N ALA A 241 -3.00 14.81 -2.07
CA ALA A 241 -2.78 15.75 -0.97
C ALA A 241 -4.07 16.27 -0.29
N ASP A 242 -5.19 16.33 -1.03
CA ASP A 242 -6.52 16.64 -0.51
C ASP A 242 -7.30 15.38 -0.06
N GLY A 243 -6.73 14.20 -0.28
CA GLY A 243 -7.28 12.88 0.00
C GLY A 243 -8.53 12.52 -0.78
N SER A 244 -8.77 13.15 -1.93
CA SER A 244 -9.86 12.81 -2.86
C SER A 244 -9.53 11.61 -3.77
N GLU A 245 -8.25 11.31 -4.00
CA GLU A 245 -7.82 10.24 -4.91
C GLU A 245 -6.95 9.22 -4.17
N LEU A 246 -7.21 7.93 -4.37
CA LEU A 246 -6.30 6.84 -4.06
C LEU A 246 -5.87 6.21 -5.39
N SER A 247 -4.57 6.07 -5.64
CA SER A 247 -4.09 5.49 -6.89
C SER A 247 -2.89 4.58 -6.72
N PHE A 248 -2.70 3.67 -7.68
CA PHE A 248 -1.50 2.84 -7.82
C PHE A 248 -1.35 2.38 -9.27
N THR A 249 -0.14 1.93 -9.64
CA THR A 249 0.10 1.27 -10.93
C THR A 249 -0.04 -0.24 -10.78
N ALA A 250 -0.84 -0.86 -11.63
CA ALA A 250 -1.00 -2.30 -11.69
C ALA A 250 0.37 -2.97 -11.93
N PRO A 251 0.75 -3.96 -11.11
CA PRO A 251 2.05 -4.60 -11.22
C PRO A 251 2.32 -5.17 -12.61
N GLY A 252 3.53 -5.00 -13.13
CA GLY A 252 3.94 -5.55 -14.43
C GLY A 252 4.01 -7.08 -14.45
N ASP A 253 4.20 -7.68 -13.27
CA ASP A 253 4.38 -9.10 -13.01
C ASP A 253 3.10 -9.79 -12.52
N LEU A 254 1.92 -9.22 -12.80
CA LEU A 254 0.64 -9.89 -12.50
C LEU A 254 0.67 -11.30 -13.09
N PRO A 255 0.52 -12.35 -12.25
CA PRO A 255 0.67 -13.73 -12.72
C PRO A 255 -0.28 -14.00 -13.89
N ALA A 256 0.25 -14.59 -14.97
CA ALA A 256 -0.52 -14.94 -16.16
C ALA A 256 -1.71 -15.85 -15.84
N THR A 257 -1.64 -16.60 -14.73
CA THR A 257 -2.72 -17.43 -14.18
C THR A 257 -3.99 -16.64 -13.82
N HIS A 258 -3.89 -15.34 -13.60
CA HIS A 258 -5.04 -14.48 -13.27
C HIS A 258 -5.64 -13.78 -14.50
N VAL A 259 -5.04 -13.92 -15.68
CA VAL A 259 -5.58 -13.35 -16.91
C VAL A 259 -6.92 -14.03 -17.23
N GLY A 260 -7.97 -13.23 -17.38
CA GLY A 260 -9.34 -13.68 -17.60
C GLY A 260 -10.13 -13.96 -16.32
N GLU A 261 -9.49 -13.95 -15.13
CA GLU A 261 -10.17 -14.13 -13.85
C GLU A 261 -10.78 -12.83 -13.32
N ARG A 262 -11.71 -12.97 -12.37
CA ARG A 262 -12.20 -11.85 -11.55
C ARG A 262 -11.30 -11.71 -10.34
N VAL A 263 -10.81 -10.50 -10.10
CA VAL A 263 -9.94 -10.18 -8.97
C VAL A 263 -10.62 -9.12 -8.13
N VAL A 264 -10.59 -9.29 -6.81
CA VAL A 264 -10.96 -8.23 -5.88
C VAL A 264 -9.74 -7.35 -5.67
N VAL A 265 -9.83 -6.10 -6.07
CA VAL A 265 -8.90 -5.06 -5.63
C VAL A 265 -9.32 -4.63 -4.25
N ARG A 266 -8.43 -4.75 -3.27
CA ARG A 266 -8.62 -4.28 -1.90
C ARG A 266 -7.61 -3.19 -1.62
N THR A 267 -8.08 -2.02 -1.24
CA THR A 267 -7.22 -0.91 -0.82
C THR A 267 -7.62 -0.46 0.57
N ALA A 268 -6.64 -0.05 1.36
CA ALA A 268 -6.82 0.49 2.70
C ALA A 268 -5.90 1.72 2.86
N SER A 269 -6.46 2.81 3.37
CA SER A 269 -5.72 4.00 3.80
C SER A 269 -5.84 4.09 5.31
N VAL A 270 -4.70 4.01 6.01
CA VAL A 270 -4.62 4.03 7.47
C VAL A 270 -3.91 5.30 7.92
N VAL A 271 -4.66 6.24 8.48
CA VAL A 271 -4.08 7.43 9.12
C VAL A 271 -3.96 7.15 10.61
N ARG A 272 -2.73 7.20 11.14
CA ARG A 272 -2.47 7.18 12.58
C ARG A 272 -2.10 8.57 13.06
N GLN A 273 -2.93 9.15 13.90
CA GLN A 273 -2.61 10.39 14.59
C GLN A 273 -2.08 10.02 15.98
N PRO A 274 -0.78 10.26 16.27
CA PRO A 274 -0.23 10.03 17.61
C PRO A 274 -0.80 11.06 18.59
N PHE A 275 -1.06 10.63 19.81
CA PHE A 275 -1.59 11.48 20.88
C PHE A 275 -0.96 11.13 22.24
N THR A 276 -1.30 11.91 23.28
CA THR A 276 -0.76 11.83 24.64
C THR A 276 -1.52 10.83 25.53
N ASP A 277 -1.07 10.62 26.77
CA ASP A 277 -1.76 9.74 27.75
C ASP A 277 -3.21 10.15 28.07
N THR A 278 -3.60 11.38 27.76
CA THR A 278 -4.95 11.90 27.98
C THR A 278 -5.82 11.89 26.73
N THR A 279 -5.26 11.66 25.54
CA THR A 279 -5.94 11.80 24.25
C THR A 279 -5.75 10.52 23.42
N PRO A 280 -6.80 9.95 22.81
CA PRO A 280 -6.68 8.65 22.13
C PRO A 280 -5.80 8.74 20.91
N THR A 281 -4.99 7.72 20.65
CA THR A 281 -4.51 7.46 19.29
C THR A 281 -5.72 7.25 18.38
N VAL A 282 -5.85 8.08 17.35
CA VAL A 282 -6.93 7.92 16.37
C VAL A 282 -6.34 7.22 15.15
N GLU A 283 -6.86 6.03 14.87
CA GLU A 283 -6.60 5.26 13.66
C GLU A 283 -7.83 5.33 12.76
N ARG A 284 -7.72 6.05 11.63
CA ARG A 284 -8.77 6.07 10.61
C ARG A 284 -8.36 5.09 9.51
N ASP A 285 -9.19 4.07 9.28
CA ASP A 285 -8.98 3.03 8.26
C ASP A 285 -10.11 3.12 7.23
N VAL A 286 -9.79 3.63 6.05
CA VAL A 286 -10.71 3.74 4.91
C VAL A 286 -10.41 2.58 3.96
N ARG A 287 -11.41 1.74 3.67
CA ARG A 287 -11.24 0.54 2.84
C ARG A 287 -12.09 0.63 1.59
N PHE A 288 -11.51 0.29 0.45
CA PHE A 288 -12.25 0.20 -0.81
C PHE A 288 -12.03 -1.18 -1.44
N ASN A 289 -13.12 -1.81 -1.85
CA ASN A 289 -13.12 -3.10 -2.52
C ASN A 289 -13.88 -3.00 -3.85
N VAL A 290 -13.28 -3.46 -4.94
CA VAL A 290 -13.96 -3.55 -6.24
C VAL A 290 -13.56 -4.83 -6.95
N ILE A 291 -14.46 -5.37 -7.77
CA ILE A 291 -14.16 -6.52 -8.62
C ILE A 291 -13.77 -6.02 -10.01
N VAL A 292 -12.58 -6.38 -10.45
CA VAL A 292 -12.08 -6.13 -11.81
C VAL A 292 -11.90 -7.44 -12.56
N ARG A 293 -11.84 -7.36 -13.89
CA ARG A 293 -11.32 -8.45 -14.72
C ARG A 293 -9.86 -8.14 -15.04
N VAL A 294 -8.96 -9.08 -14.80
CA VAL A 294 -7.56 -8.91 -15.23
C VAL A 294 -7.44 -9.38 -16.67
N GLU A 295 -6.82 -8.56 -17.52
CA GLU A 295 -6.49 -8.93 -18.89
C GLU A 295 -4.98 -8.85 -19.10
N SER A 296 -4.47 -9.63 -20.05
CA SER A 296 -3.09 -9.46 -20.49
C SER A 296 -2.92 -8.07 -21.10
N ALA A 297 -1.71 -7.50 -20.97
CA ALA A 297 -1.34 -6.35 -21.77
C ALA A 297 -1.54 -6.70 -23.26
N PRO A 298 -1.98 -5.74 -24.10
CA PRO A 298 -2.04 -5.99 -25.53
C PRO A 298 -0.67 -6.42 -26.03
N ALA A 299 -0.64 -7.44 -26.90
CA ALA A 299 0.60 -7.89 -27.49
C ALA A 299 1.25 -6.73 -28.25
N VAL A 300 2.48 -6.36 -27.88
CA VAL A 300 3.28 -5.42 -28.65
C VAL A 300 3.96 -6.15 -29.79
N THR A 301 3.94 -5.55 -30.97
CA THR A 301 4.64 -6.09 -32.13
C THR A 301 6.14 -5.97 -31.87
N PRO A 302 6.93 -7.06 -31.92
CA PRO A 302 8.37 -6.96 -31.76
C PRO A 302 8.93 -6.11 -32.89
N THR A 303 9.88 -5.22 -32.56
CA THR A 303 10.57 -4.41 -33.56
C THR A 303 12.04 -4.75 -33.63
N SER A 304 12.65 -4.49 -34.79
CA SER A 304 14.10 -4.49 -34.95
C SER A 304 14.56 -3.16 -35.52
N THR A 305 15.65 -2.63 -34.96
CA THR A 305 16.28 -1.39 -35.39
C THR A 305 17.62 -1.71 -36.01
N ARG A 306 17.88 -1.18 -37.22
CA ARG A 306 19.16 -1.32 -37.92
C ARG A 306 19.72 0.06 -38.25
N LEU A 307 20.99 0.26 -37.91
CA LEU A 307 21.74 1.46 -38.26
C LEU A 307 22.63 1.17 -39.49
N ALA A 308 22.70 2.13 -40.40
CA ALA A 308 23.65 2.12 -41.50
C ALA A 308 24.28 3.51 -41.66
N LEU A 309 25.56 3.63 -41.36
CA LEU A 309 26.38 4.79 -41.72
C LEU A 309 26.66 4.78 -43.22
N ALA A 310 26.58 5.95 -43.87
CA ALA A 310 26.96 6.08 -45.28
C ALA A 310 28.46 5.78 -45.53
N ARG A 311 29.27 5.86 -44.48
CA ARG A 311 30.71 5.55 -44.46
C ARG A 311 31.16 5.30 -43.02
N SER A 312 32.15 4.42 -42.84
CA SER A 312 32.79 4.13 -41.54
C SER A 312 34.00 5.02 -41.23
N VAL A 313 34.40 5.88 -42.17
CA VAL A 313 35.47 6.88 -42.00
C VAL A 313 34.99 8.26 -42.45
N GLY A 314 35.21 9.28 -41.62
CA GLY A 314 34.89 10.68 -41.89
C GLY A 314 36.05 11.61 -41.60
N PHE A 315 35.83 12.91 -41.78
CA PHE A 315 36.81 13.98 -41.52
C PHE A 315 36.15 15.05 -40.64
N THR A 316 36.92 15.75 -39.79
CA THR A 316 36.35 16.72 -38.84
C THR A 316 35.55 17.86 -39.52
N PHE A 317 35.88 18.17 -40.77
CA PHE A 317 35.24 19.21 -41.57
C PHE A 317 34.03 18.73 -42.38
N SER A 318 33.67 17.44 -42.33
CA SER A 318 32.57 16.87 -43.11
C SER A 318 31.58 16.10 -42.24
N SER A 319 30.28 16.21 -42.52
CA SER A 319 29.27 15.41 -41.84
C SER A 319 29.20 13.99 -42.41
N VAL A 320 28.84 13.02 -41.58
CA VAL A 320 28.51 11.66 -42.00
C VAL A 320 26.99 11.53 -41.91
N THR A 321 26.36 10.93 -42.91
CA THR A 321 24.93 10.62 -42.83
C THR A 321 24.74 9.20 -42.32
N ALA A 322 23.66 9.00 -41.57
CA ALA A 322 23.21 7.70 -41.10
C ALA A 322 21.78 7.47 -41.56
N THR A 323 21.44 6.23 -41.88
CA THR A 323 20.05 5.82 -42.11
C THR A 323 19.71 4.76 -41.09
N VAL A 324 18.68 5.01 -40.30
CA VAL A 324 18.12 4.03 -39.36
C VAL A 324 16.88 3.40 -39.99
N ALA A 325 16.76 2.08 -39.93
CA ALA A 325 15.59 1.35 -40.38
C ALA A 325 14.93 0.64 -39.18
N VAL A 326 13.64 0.90 -38.96
CA VAL A 326 12.78 0.23 -37.96
C VAL A 326 11.84 -0.72 -38.69
N THR A 327 11.79 -1.99 -38.25
CA THR A 327 10.91 -3.02 -38.81
C THR A 327 9.95 -3.53 -37.72
N PRO A 328 8.64 -3.66 -37.98
CA PRO A 328 7.95 -3.32 -39.23
C PRO A 328 7.97 -1.82 -39.55
N ALA A 329 7.86 -1.48 -40.84
CA ALA A 329 7.70 -0.09 -41.27
C ALA A 329 6.38 0.48 -40.69
N ALA A 330 6.31 1.79 -40.50
CA ALA A 330 5.18 2.48 -39.87
C ALA A 330 4.91 2.11 -38.40
N ALA A 331 5.91 1.61 -37.66
CA ALA A 331 5.80 1.38 -36.21
C ALA A 331 5.46 2.65 -35.39
N GLY A 332 5.57 3.85 -35.98
CA GLY A 332 5.40 5.14 -35.29
C GLY A 332 6.56 5.43 -34.36
N GLY A 333 6.37 6.29 -33.35
CA GLY A 333 7.37 6.59 -32.32
C GLY A 333 8.55 7.45 -32.80
N THR A 334 9.67 7.39 -32.07
CA THR A 334 10.88 8.18 -32.33
C THR A 334 12.13 7.33 -32.32
N VAL A 335 13.15 7.75 -33.07
CA VAL A 335 14.50 7.19 -33.03
C VAL A 335 15.45 8.26 -32.49
N ASP A 336 16.24 7.86 -31.49
CA ASP A 336 17.40 8.58 -31.03
C ASP A 336 18.65 8.04 -31.71
N LEU A 337 19.46 8.94 -32.27
CA LEU A 337 20.82 8.65 -32.70
C LEU A 337 21.77 9.00 -31.56
N VAL A 338 22.54 8.02 -31.11
CA VAL A 338 23.45 8.12 -29.98
C VAL A 338 24.89 7.99 -30.49
N VAL A 339 25.77 8.88 -30.06
CA VAL A 339 27.22 8.83 -30.33
C VAL A 339 27.96 8.83 -29.00
N ASP A 340 28.80 7.82 -28.77
CA ASP A 340 29.57 7.63 -27.53
C ASP A 340 28.70 7.75 -26.26
N GLY A 341 27.52 7.14 -26.31
CA GLY A 341 26.53 7.17 -25.22
C GLY A 341 25.70 8.46 -25.11
N THR A 342 25.95 9.48 -25.93
CA THR A 342 25.21 10.76 -25.91
C THR A 342 24.21 10.85 -27.05
N VAL A 343 22.94 11.19 -26.76
CA VAL A 343 21.94 11.44 -27.81
C VAL A 343 22.31 12.71 -28.57
N VAL A 344 22.59 12.58 -29.87
CA VAL A 344 22.97 13.71 -30.75
C VAL A 344 21.83 14.20 -31.63
N ALA A 345 20.80 13.38 -31.83
CA ALA A 345 19.60 13.76 -32.58
C ALA A 345 18.43 12.82 -32.28
N THR A 346 17.22 13.36 -32.27
CA THR A 346 15.97 12.60 -32.15
C THR A 346 15.06 12.93 -33.34
N LYS A 347 14.47 11.92 -33.98
CA LYS A 347 13.53 12.12 -35.10
C LYS A 347 12.35 11.16 -35.04
N PRO A 348 11.15 11.56 -35.47
CA PRO A 348 10.01 10.64 -35.59
C PRO A 348 10.26 9.59 -36.68
N VAL A 349 9.71 8.39 -36.50
CA VAL A 349 9.77 7.32 -37.51
C VAL A 349 8.70 7.56 -38.58
N PRO A 350 9.08 7.77 -39.86
CA PRO A 350 8.10 7.94 -40.93
C PRO A 350 7.45 6.60 -41.30
N ALA A 351 6.36 6.65 -42.07
CA ALA A 351 5.66 5.45 -42.54
C ALA A 351 6.55 4.47 -43.31
N THR A 352 7.64 4.94 -43.93
CA THR A 352 8.63 4.09 -44.61
C THR A 352 9.52 3.28 -43.66
N GLY A 353 9.50 3.58 -42.35
CA GLY A 353 10.38 2.98 -41.34
C GLY A 353 11.84 3.41 -41.44
N ARG A 354 12.19 4.31 -42.38
CA ARG A 354 13.57 4.76 -42.60
C ARG A 354 13.77 6.21 -42.19
N VAL A 355 14.64 6.42 -41.21
CA VAL A 355 14.93 7.73 -40.61
C VAL A 355 16.34 8.17 -41.02
N PRO A 356 16.48 9.19 -41.88
CA PRO A 356 17.78 9.74 -42.22
C PRO A 356 18.26 10.72 -41.14
N PHE A 357 19.53 10.61 -40.76
CA PHE A 357 20.23 11.51 -39.85
C PHE A 357 21.49 12.06 -40.51
N THR A 358 21.87 13.26 -40.09
CA THR A 358 23.18 13.85 -40.36
C THR A 358 23.86 13.98 -39.01
N LEU A 359 24.99 13.29 -38.82
CA LEU A 359 25.75 13.39 -37.58
C LEU A 359 26.33 14.81 -37.44
N PRO A 360 26.44 15.31 -36.20
CA PRO A 360 27.20 16.53 -35.94
C PRO A 360 28.67 16.33 -36.36
N ARG A 361 29.43 17.43 -36.45
CA ARG A 361 30.88 17.34 -36.61
C ARG A 361 31.46 16.74 -35.33
N LEU A 362 32.15 15.63 -35.47
CA LEU A 362 32.75 14.88 -34.38
C LEU A 362 34.25 15.19 -34.29
N PRO A 363 34.85 15.15 -33.09
CA PRO A 363 36.29 15.24 -32.91
C PRO A 363 37.04 14.14 -33.67
N ARG A 364 38.35 14.30 -33.86
CA ARG A 364 39.19 13.23 -34.40
C ARG A 364 39.23 12.06 -33.41
N GLY A 365 38.97 10.85 -33.88
CA GLY A 365 39.02 9.66 -33.06
C GLY A 365 38.09 8.55 -33.54
N PRO A 366 38.13 7.37 -32.89
CA PRO A 366 37.05 6.40 -33.01
C PRO A 366 35.82 6.90 -32.25
N HIS A 367 34.65 6.66 -32.84
CA HIS A 367 33.33 6.92 -32.25
C HIS A 367 32.45 5.69 -32.43
N GLU A 368 31.59 5.45 -31.46
CA GLU A 368 30.54 4.44 -31.53
C GLU A 368 29.20 5.12 -31.81
N VAL A 369 28.47 4.65 -32.83
CA VAL A 369 27.15 5.17 -33.19
C VAL A 369 26.11 4.07 -33.00
N VAL A 370 25.03 4.39 -32.30
CA VAL A 370 23.92 3.49 -32.02
C VAL A 370 22.60 4.20 -32.33
N ALA A 371 21.60 3.46 -32.80
CA ALA A 371 20.24 3.96 -32.96
C ALA A 371 19.28 3.26 -31.99
N ARG A 372 18.47 4.04 -31.27
CA ARG A 372 17.48 3.56 -30.31
C ARG A 372 16.09 3.95 -30.74
N PHE A 373 15.23 2.97 -30.98
CA PHE A 373 13.82 3.17 -31.24
C PHE A 373 13.03 3.15 -29.93
N SER A 374 12.21 4.19 -29.69
CA SER A 374 11.47 4.39 -28.44
C SER A 374 10.33 3.39 -28.19
N GLY A 375 9.86 2.70 -29.24
CA GLY A 375 8.60 1.95 -29.19
C GLY A 375 7.36 2.84 -29.29
N THR A 376 6.19 2.20 -29.24
CA THR A 376 4.85 2.78 -29.16
C THR A 376 3.94 1.85 -28.33
N PRO A 377 2.68 2.22 -28.01
CA PRO A 377 1.76 1.32 -27.32
C PRO A 377 1.51 -0.04 -27.99
N THR A 378 1.80 -0.17 -29.29
CA THR A 378 1.60 -1.39 -30.07
C THR A 378 2.90 -1.96 -30.65
N SER A 379 4.05 -1.33 -30.40
CA SER A 379 5.36 -1.73 -30.95
C SER A 379 6.44 -1.67 -29.88
N ALA A 380 7.17 -2.76 -29.66
CA ALA A 380 8.24 -2.81 -28.68
C ALA A 380 9.39 -1.84 -29.03
N ALA A 381 10.06 -1.28 -28.03
CA ALA A 381 11.32 -0.55 -28.21
C ALA A 381 12.42 -1.52 -28.70
N SER A 382 13.41 -1.00 -29.43
CA SER A 382 14.56 -1.79 -29.87
C SER A 382 15.80 -0.92 -30.11
N GLU A 383 16.97 -1.53 -30.14
CA GLU A 383 18.27 -0.87 -30.34
C GLU A 383 19.01 -1.56 -31.48
N SER A 384 19.80 -0.80 -32.24
CA SER A 384 20.67 -1.37 -33.27
C SER A 384 21.97 -1.90 -32.68
N GLU A 385 22.61 -2.82 -33.38
CA GLU A 385 24.04 -3.10 -33.15
C GLU A 385 24.88 -1.82 -33.30
N PRO A 386 25.92 -1.62 -32.48
CA PRO A 386 26.80 -0.47 -32.60
C PRO A 386 27.58 -0.46 -33.93
N GLN A 387 27.74 0.72 -34.52
CA GLN A 387 28.59 0.93 -35.70
C GLN A 387 29.76 1.84 -35.37
N SER A 388 30.98 1.39 -35.72
CA SER A 388 32.18 2.21 -35.54
C SER A 388 32.32 3.25 -36.66
N LEU A 389 32.54 4.49 -36.26
CA LEU A 389 32.88 5.60 -37.14
C LEU A 389 34.24 6.16 -36.73
N ARG A 390 35.21 6.16 -37.64
CA ARG A 390 36.51 6.79 -37.39
C ARG A 390 36.57 8.16 -38.04
N ILE A 391 36.82 9.18 -37.24
CA ILE A 391 37.02 10.54 -37.73
C ILE A 391 38.51 10.83 -37.83
N LEU A 392 38.92 11.18 -39.04
CA LEU A 392 40.23 11.70 -39.39
C LEU A 392 40.22 13.23 -39.27
N PHE A 393 41.37 13.85 -39.50
CA PHE A 393 41.67 15.27 -39.31
C PHE A 393 40.59 16.24 -39.82
#